data_AF-A0A958MAJ6-F1
#
_entry.id   AF-A0A958MAJ6-F1
#
_cell.length_a   1.000
_cell.length_b   1.000
_cell.length_c   1.000
_cell.angle_alpha   90.00
_cell.angle_beta   90.00
_cell.angle_gamma   90.00
#
_symmetry.space_group_name_H-M   'P 1'
#
loop_
_entity.id
_entity.type
_entity.pdbx_description
1 polymer ?
#
loop_
_entity_poly.entity_id
_entity_poly.type
_entity_poly.pdbx_seq_one_letter_code
_entity_poly.pdbx_strand_id
1 'polypeptide(L)'
;MFSNMQKEQAFDFVPYKYGCFSFQANADLNTLTKYGLVRKTEKGWEKSSEENFIPGLKKGDKDILLAVKELYKGKTAAELIKITYKKYPYFALKSKIADQYLSPEELANLSKYVAASDETCLYTIGYEGVSLENYLNKLIRKDIKVLCDVRKNALSMKFGFSKNQLKTACEGVGIAYHHLPEVGIDSDQRH
;
A
#
# COMPACT_ATOMS: atom_id res chain seq x y z
N MET A 1 -9.74 -2.46 5.50
CA MET A 1 -10.79 -2.95 6.43
C MET A 1 -11.16 -4.39 6.13
N PHE A 2 -11.65 -4.72 4.93
CA PHE A 2 -11.96 -6.11 4.54
C PHE A 2 -10.72 -7.03 4.60
N SER A 3 -9.62 -6.67 3.92
CA SER A 3 -8.41 -7.50 3.87
C SER A 3 -7.83 -7.82 5.25
N ASN A 4 -7.89 -6.87 6.20
CA ASN A 4 -7.42 -7.08 7.59
C ASN A 4 -8.25 -8.09 8.39
N MET A 5 -9.47 -8.40 7.94
CA MET A 5 -10.35 -9.37 8.60
C MET A 5 -10.22 -10.78 7.99
N GLN A 6 -9.53 -10.91 6.86
CA GLN A 6 -9.26 -12.20 6.23
C GLN A 6 -8.13 -12.93 6.98
N LYS A 7 -8.19 -14.27 7.00
CA LYS A 7 -7.13 -15.11 7.59
C LYS A 7 -5.79 -14.90 6.88
N GLU A 8 -5.84 -14.84 5.56
CA GLU A 8 -4.72 -14.44 4.70
C GLU A 8 -5.14 -13.16 3.99
N GLN A 9 -4.40 -12.07 4.21
CA GLN A 9 -4.77 -10.78 3.65
C GLN A 9 -4.58 -10.82 2.14
N ALA A 10 -5.64 -10.53 1.39
CA ALA A 10 -5.56 -10.46 -0.07
C ALA A 10 -4.70 -9.27 -0.55
N PHE A 11 -4.69 -8.18 0.23
CA PHE A 11 -3.94 -6.96 -0.08
C PHE A 11 -3.36 -6.36 1.20
N ASP A 12 -2.15 -5.84 1.06
CA ASP A 12 -1.48 -5.01 2.04
C ASP A 12 -1.63 -3.53 1.68
N PHE A 13 -1.40 -2.64 2.65
CA PHE A 13 -1.58 -1.20 2.46
C PHE A 13 -0.43 -0.39 3.07
N VAL A 14 -0.17 0.78 2.50
CA VAL A 14 0.80 1.77 2.98
C VAL A 14 0.11 3.11 3.30
N PRO A 15 0.66 3.95 4.19
CA PRO A 15 0.24 5.34 4.32
C PRO A 15 0.56 6.12 3.05
N TYR A 16 -0.43 6.82 2.49
CA TYR A 16 -0.33 7.45 1.18
C TYR A 16 -1.36 8.56 1.00
N LYS A 17 -0.94 9.78 0.70
CA LYS A 17 -1.69 11.00 0.25
C LYS A 17 -3.06 11.30 0.87
N TYR A 18 -4.01 10.37 0.89
CA TYR A 18 -5.37 10.49 1.43
C TYR A 18 -5.75 9.32 2.36
N GLY A 19 -4.81 8.46 2.76
CA GLY A 19 -5.02 7.40 3.74
C GLY A 19 -4.26 6.11 3.40
N CYS A 20 -4.89 4.97 3.60
CA CYS A 20 -4.30 3.69 3.21
C CYS A 20 -4.40 3.45 1.69
N PHE A 21 -3.33 3.00 1.06
CA PHE A 21 -3.30 2.69 -0.37
C PHE A 21 -2.61 1.35 -0.64
N SER A 22 -3.12 0.59 -1.60
CA SER A 22 -2.50 -0.63 -2.12
C SER A 22 -2.19 -0.44 -3.60
N PHE A 23 -0.91 -0.54 -3.95
CA PHE A 23 -0.45 -0.51 -5.34
C PHE A 23 -0.92 -1.75 -6.09
N GLN A 24 -0.90 -2.91 -5.43
CA GLN A 24 -1.39 -4.17 -6.00
C GLN A 24 -2.89 -4.09 -6.29
N ALA A 25 -3.71 -3.72 -5.31
CA ALA A 25 -5.17 -3.63 -5.51
C ALA A 25 -5.53 -2.62 -6.62
N ASN A 26 -4.80 -1.51 -6.72
CA ASN A 26 -5.01 -0.52 -7.77
C ASN A 26 -4.58 -1.03 -9.16
N ALA A 27 -3.51 -1.82 -9.24
CA ALA A 27 -3.11 -2.47 -10.49
C ALA A 27 -4.11 -3.54 -10.95
N ASP A 28 -4.66 -4.29 -10.00
CA ASP A 28 -5.71 -5.26 -10.26
C ASP A 28 -6.98 -4.56 -10.77
N LEU A 29 -7.40 -3.45 -10.14
CA LEU A 29 -8.52 -2.64 -10.62
C LEU A 29 -8.33 -2.13 -12.04
N ASN A 30 -7.13 -1.63 -12.38
CA ASN A 30 -6.82 -1.22 -13.75
C ASN A 30 -6.92 -2.39 -14.75
N THR A 31 -6.53 -3.60 -14.33
CA THR A 31 -6.62 -4.81 -15.15
C THR A 31 -8.08 -5.24 -15.32
N LEU A 32 -8.86 -5.24 -14.25
CA LEU A 32 -10.30 -5.49 -14.28
C LEU A 32 -11.06 -4.49 -15.17
N THR A 33 -10.59 -3.24 -15.27
CA THR A 33 -11.15 -2.27 -16.22
C THR A 33 -10.89 -2.65 -17.67
N LYS A 34 -9.70 -3.17 -18.01
CA LYS A 34 -9.42 -3.67 -19.36
C LYS A 34 -10.32 -4.84 -19.75
N TYR A 35 -10.72 -5.65 -18.77
CA TYR A 35 -11.68 -6.74 -18.95
C TYR A 35 -13.15 -6.30 -18.90
N GLY A 36 -13.44 -5.01 -18.75
CA GLY A 36 -14.80 -4.49 -18.67
C GLY A 36 -15.56 -4.88 -17.39
N LEU A 37 -14.86 -5.38 -16.36
CA LEU A 37 -15.48 -5.85 -15.12
C LEU A 37 -15.78 -4.70 -14.15
N VAL A 38 -14.93 -3.68 -14.15
CA VAL A 38 -15.09 -2.47 -13.33
C VAL A 38 -14.78 -1.22 -14.14
N ARG A 39 -15.35 -0.08 -13.75
CA ARG A 39 -15.01 1.23 -14.29
C ARG A 39 -14.66 2.20 -13.18
N LYS A 40 -13.77 3.14 -13.49
CA LYS A 40 -13.46 4.27 -12.63
C LYS A 40 -14.49 5.38 -12.85
N THR A 41 -15.04 5.92 -11.77
CA THR A 41 -15.95 7.07 -11.77
C THR A 41 -15.37 8.20 -10.91
N GLU A 42 -16.00 9.37 -10.92
CA GLU A 42 -15.59 10.50 -10.07
C GLU A 42 -15.61 10.15 -8.58
N LYS A 43 -16.54 9.27 -8.18
CA LYS A 43 -16.76 8.86 -6.79
C LYS A 43 -15.99 7.59 -6.39
N GLY A 44 -15.24 6.98 -7.31
CA GLY A 44 -14.43 5.80 -7.03
C GLY A 44 -14.49 4.75 -8.12
N TRP A 45 -14.88 3.52 -7.76
CA TRP A 45 -14.95 2.37 -8.65
C TRP A 45 -16.34 1.75 -8.61
N GLU A 46 -16.85 1.38 -9.78
CA GLU A 46 -18.14 0.71 -9.93
C GLU A 46 -17.97 -0.59 -10.70
N LYS A 47 -18.78 -1.59 -10.36
CA LYS A 47 -18.88 -2.83 -11.15
C LYS A 47 -19.60 -2.52 -12.47
N SER A 48 -19.00 -2.95 -13.57
CA SER A 48 -19.54 -2.76 -14.93
C SER A 48 -20.13 -4.05 -15.50
N SER A 49 -19.66 -5.22 -15.08
CA SER A 49 -20.19 -6.50 -15.56
C SER A 49 -21.54 -6.85 -14.91
N GLU A 50 -22.33 -7.68 -15.57
CA GLU A 50 -23.56 -8.26 -14.99
C GLU A 50 -23.29 -9.49 -14.12
N GLU A 51 -22.12 -10.13 -14.31
CA GLU A 51 -21.72 -11.36 -13.64
C GLU A 51 -21.76 -11.26 -12.11
N ASN A 52 -22.33 -12.26 -11.44
CA ASN A 52 -22.36 -12.30 -9.97
C ASN A 52 -21.15 -13.07 -9.44
N PHE A 53 -20.20 -12.35 -8.83
CA PHE A 53 -18.99 -12.96 -8.25
C PHE A 53 -19.19 -13.47 -6.81
N ILE A 54 -20.30 -13.12 -6.15
CA ILE A 54 -20.55 -13.53 -4.76
C ILE A 54 -20.54 -15.06 -4.60
N PRO A 55 -21.18 -15.88 -5.47
CA PRO A 55 -21.15 -17.34 -5.35
C PRO A 55 -19.73 -17.91 -5.29
N GLY A 56 -18.78 -17.33 -6.04
CA GLY A 56 -17.38 -17.78 -6.13
C GLY A 56 -16.50 -17.45 -4.92
N LEU A 57 -16.99 -16.66 -3.96
CA LEU A 57 -16.24 -16.35 -2.73
C LEU A 57 -16.18 -17.56 -1.80
N LYS A 58 -15.07 -17.69 -1.04
CA LYS A 58 -14.97 -18.65 0.07
C LYS A 58 -16.00 -18.27 1.15
N LYS A 59 -16.49 -19.26 1.91
CA LYS A 59 -17.49 -19.01 2.98
C LYS A 59 -17.02 -17.91 3.96
N GLY A 60 -15.78 -18.00 4.44
CA GLY A 60 -15.23 -16.99 5.35
C GLY A 60 -15.18 -15.58 4.75
N ASP A 61 -14.88 -15.46 3.45
CA ASP A 61 -14.87 -14.16 2.76
C ASP A 61 -16.29 -13.58 2.61
N LYS A 62 -17.31 -14.43 2.42
CA LYS A 62 -18.72 -14.00 2.41
C LYS A 62 -19.13 -13.44 3.77
N ASP A 63 -18.77 -14.15 4.85
CA ASP A 63 -19.11 -13.73 6.21
C ASP A 63 -18.44 -12.39 6.56
N ILE A 64 -17.17 -12.23 6.19
CA ILE A 64 -16.45 -10.95 6.37
C ILE A 64 -17.08 -9.83 5.52
N LEU A 65 -17.46 -10.12 4.27
CA LEU A 65 -18.08 -9.13 3.39
C LEU A 65 -19.39 -8.60 3.97
N LEU A 66 -20.23 -9.51 4.49
CA LEU A 66 -21.48 -9.16 5.16
C LEU A 66 -21.22 -8.34 6.43
N ALA A 67 -20.26 -8.76 7.27
CA ALA A 67 -19.90 -8.01 8.47
C ALA A 67 -19.40 -6.59 8.16
N VAL A 68 -18.51 -6.44 7.16
CA VAL A 68 -18.01 -5.13 6.73
C VAL A 68 -19.15 -4.26 6.21
N LYS A 69 -20.07 -4.82 5.40
CA LYS A 69 -21.25 -4.09 4.95
C LYS A 69 -22.08 -3.60 6.13
N GLU A 70 -22.39 -4.46 7.10
CA GLU A 70 -23.21 -4.09 8.25
C GLU A 70 -22.54 -3.04 9.16
N LEU A 71 -21.22 -3.13 9.35
CA LEU A 71 -20.47 -2.17 10.18
C LEU A 71 -20.40 -0.76 9.58
N TYR A 72 -20.38 -0.66 8.25
CA TYR A 72 -20.06 0.58 7.56
C TYR A 72 -21.16 1.09 6.62
N LYS A 73 -22.30 0.37 6.49
CA LYS A 73 -23.46 0.85 5.73
C LYS A 73 -23.94 2.21 6.26
N GLY A 74 -24.33 3.08 5.32
CA GLY A 74 -24.84 4.42 5.64
C GLY A 74 -23.80 5.44 6.07
N LYS A 75 -22.52 5.06 6.21
CA LYS A 75 -21.45 6.01 6.54
C LYS A 75 -20.99 6.78 5.31
N THR A 76 -20.78 8.06 5.48
CA THR A 76 -20.18 8.95 4.49
C THR A 76 -18.68 8.68 4.31
N ALA A 77 -18.10 9.14 3.19
CA ALA A 77 -16.66 9.04 2.97
C ALA A 77 -15.85 9.69 4.11
N ALA A 78 -16.29 10.86 4.59
CA ALA A 78 -15.66 11.57 5.70
C ALA A 78 -15.65 10.75 7.00
N GLU A 79 -16.77 10.11 7.34
CA GLU A 79 -16.86 9.24 8.52
C GLU A 79 -15.96 8.01 8.38
N LEU A 80 -15.90 7.40 7.19
CA LEU A 80 -15.03 6.25 6.93
C LEU A 80 -13.54 6.62 7.04
N ILE A 81 -13.14 7.80 6.55
CA ILE A 81 -11.77 8.31 6.72
C ILE A 81 -11.46 8.51 8.20
N LYS A 82 -12.34 9.20 8.94
CA LYS A 82 -12.17 9.43 10.38
C LYS A 82 -12.06 8.14 11.17
N ILE A 83 -12.93 7.17 10.90
CA ILE A 83 -12.87 5.83 11.52
C ILE A 83 -11.55 5.14 11.19
N THR A 84 -11.12 5.19 9.93
CA THR A 84 -9.87 4.56 9.49
C THR A 84 -8.67 5.16 10.18
N TYR A 85 -8.57 6.50 10.27
CA TYR A 85 -7.44 7.16 10.92
C TYR A 85 -7.43 6.94 12.43
N LYS A 86 -8.58 6.95 13.10
CA LYS A 86 -8.61 6.67 14.55
C LYS A 86 -8.29 5.21 14.87
N LYS A 87 -8.79 4.26 14.07
CA LYS A 87 -8.56 2.83 14.28
C LYS A 87 -7.16 2.39 13.84
N TYR A 88 -6.63 3.01 12.78
CA TYR A 88 -5.33 2.68 12.19
C TYR A 88 -4.51 3.96 11.92
N PRO A 89 -4.02 4.65 12.97
CA PRO A 89 -3.39 5.96 12.81
C PRO A 89 -2.15 5.95 11.92
N TYR A 90 -1.45 4.81 11.84
CA TYR A 90 -0.33 4.62 10.91
C TYR A 90 -0.66 5.08 9.48
N PHE A 91 -1.87 4.83 8.98
CA PHE A 91 -2.25 5.20 7.61
C PHE A 91 -2.50 6.70 7.41
N ALA A 92 -2.58 7.48 8.47
CA ALA A 92 -2.67 8.94 8.40
C ALA A 92 -1.29 9.61 8.22
N LEU A 93 -0.19 8.90 8.46
CA LEU A 93 1.18 9.45 8.52
C LEU A 93 1.59 10.28 7.29
N LYS A 94 1.17 9.86 6.09
CA LYS A 94 1.51 10.52 4.81
C LYS A 94 0.29 11.20 4.17
N SER A 95 -0.78 11.38 4.94
CA SER A 95 -2.03 11.94 4.43
C SER A 95 -2.00 13.48 4.44
N LYS A 96 -2.45 14.06 3.33
CA LYS A 96 -2.61 15.51 3.11
C LYS A 96 -3.89 16.08 3.71
N ILE A 97 -4.77 15.20 4.20
CA ILE A 97 -6.07 15.56 4.76
C ILE A 97 -6.20 15.09 6.22
N ALA A 98 -5.11 14.62 6.84
CA ALA A 98 -5.14 14.08 8.20
C ALA A 98 -5.65 15.09 9.23
N ASP A 99 -5.26 16.36 9.06
CA ASP A 99 -5.64 17.52 9.87
C ASP A 99 -7.14 17.83 9.86
N GLN A 100 -7.85 17.40 8.82
CA GLN A 100 -9.32 17.54 8.74
C GLN A 100 -10.06 16.52 9.62
N TYR A 101 -9.40 15.43 10.03
CA TYR A 101 -10.05 14.30 10.70
C TYR A 101 -9.45 13.93 12.07
N LEU A 102 -8.24 14.40 12.36
CA LEU A 102 -7.50 14.13 13.60
C LEU A 102 -7.25 15.43 14.38
N SER A 103 -7.29 15.34 15.71
CA SER A 103 -6.90 16.46 16.57
C SER A 103 -5.39 16.75 16.48
N PRO A 104 -4.94 17.96 16.88
CA PRO A 104 -3.50 18.26 16.95
C PRO A 104 -2.70 17.26 17.79
N GLU A 105 -3.28 16.76 18.88
CA GLU A 105 -2.69 15.71 19.73
C GLU A 105 -2.60 14.37 19.00
N GLU A 106 -3.66 13.96 18.29
CA GLU A 106 -3.66 12.72 17.49
C GLU A 106 -2.62 12.78 16.36
N LEU A 107 -2.44 13.95 15.73
CA LEU A 107 -1.42 14.19 14.70
C LEU A 107 0.00 14.12 15.27
N ALA A 108 0.26 14.78 16.41
CA ALA A 108 1.56 14.73 17.07
C ALA A 108 1.95 13.28 17.43
N ASN A 109 0.95 12.49 17.82
CA ASN A 109 1.10 11.07 18.14
C ASN A 109 1.37 10.16 16.93
N LEU A 110 1.31 10.65 15.68
CA LEU A 110 1.66 9.84 14.50
C LEU A 110 3.15 9.52 14.42
N SER A 111 3.99 10.38 14.99
CA SER A 111 5.45 10.20 15.05
C SER A 111 5.86 8.85 15.67
N LYS A 112 5.09 8.33 16.65
CA LYS A 112 5.38 7.05 17.33
C LYS A 112 5.36 5.81 16.42
N TYR A 113 4.78 5.92 15.22
CA TYR A 113 4.74 4.80 14.27
C TYR A 113 5.99 4.70 13.39
N VAL A 114 6.91 5.65 13.55
CA VAL A 114 8.17 5.75 12.82
C VAL A 114 9.30 5.85 13.83
N ALA A 115 10.37 5.06 13.61
CA ALA A 115 11.61 5.21 14.36
C ALA A 115 12.43 6.35 13.76
N ALA A 116 12.00 7.59 14.01
CA ALA A 116 12.71 8.77 13.53
C ALA A 116 14.12 8.81 14.14
N SER A 117 15.11 9.11 13.31
CA SER A 117 16.50 9.30 13.71
C SER A 117 17.11 10.40 12.83
N ASP A 118 17.88 11.27 13.46
CA ASP A 118 18.69 12.28 12.75
C ASP A 118 20.09 11.74 12.38
N GLU A 119 20.40 10.50 12.76
CA GLU A 119 21.66 9.85 12.42
C GLU A 119 21.68 9.35 10.98
N THR A 120 22.80 9.58 10.29
CA THR A 120 23.03 8.98 8.97
C THR A 120 23.42 7.52 9.14
N CYS A 121 22.48 6.63 8.84
CA CYS A 121 22.65 5.18 8.97
C CYS A 121 22.48 4.47 7.61
N LEU A 122 23.23 3.38 7.43
CA LEU A 122 23.10 2.49 6.28
C LEU A 122 22.38 1.20 6.69
N TYR A 123 21.37 0.81 5.90
CA TYR A 123 20.62 -0.43 6.09
C TYR A 123 20.68 -1.29 4.84
N THR A 124 20.47 -2.60 5.01
CA THR A 124 20.25 -3.53 3.91
C THR A 124 18.83 -4.07 3.97
N ILE A 125 18.25 -4.40 2.81
CA ILE A 125 16.91 -4.96 2.73
C ILE A 125 16.78 -5.85 1.49
N GLY A 126 16.20 -7.04 1.68
CA GLY A 126 15.75 -7.92 0.61
C GLY A 126 14.23 -7.85 0.44
N TYR A 127 13.75 -8.24 -0.75
CA TYR A 127 12.31 -8.27 -1.06
C TYR A 127 11.73 -9.69 -1.21
N GLU A 128 12.51 -10.72 -0.90
CA GLU A 128 12.02 -12.10 -0.94
C GLU A 128 10.84 -12.30 0.03
N GLY A 129 9.83 -13.07 -0.41
CA GLY A 129 8.66 -13.39 0.43
C GLY A 129 7.72 -12.24 0.81
N VAL A 130 8.03 -10.97 0.49
CA VAL A 130 7.20 -9.80 0.90
C VAL A 130 6.53 -9.08 -0.26
N SER A 131 5.31 -8.57 -0.06
CA SER A 131 4.64 -7.67 -1.01
C SER A 131 5.38 -6.33 -1.12
N LEU A 132 5.09 -5.57 -2.19
CA LEU A 132 5.62 -4.21 -2.36
C LEU A 132 5.21 -3.32 -1.17
N GLU A 133 3.95 -3.39 -0.74
CA GLU A 133 3.44 -2.60 0.37
C GLU A 133 4.12 -2.97 1.70
N ASN A 134 4.34 -4.26 1.98
CA ASN A 134 5.07 -4.66 3.18
C ASN A 134 6.54 -4.24 3.12
N TYR A 135 7.16 -4.27 1.94
CA TYR A 135 8.50 -3.73 1.73
C TYR A 135 8.56 -2.23 2.04
N LEU A 136 7.65 -1.43 1.49
CA LEU A 136 7.56 0.01 1.74
C LEU A 136 7.24 0.31 3.21
N ASN A 137 6.36 -0.45 3.85
CA ASN A 137 6.05 -0.28 5.28
C ASN A 137 7.28 -0.48 6.16
N LYS A 138 8.17 -1.43 5.84
CA LYS A 138 9.45 -1.60 6.54
C LYS A 138 10.32 -0.34 6.42
N LEU A 139 10.43 0.23 5.21
CA LEU A 139 11.18 1.45 4.97
C LEU A 139 10.59 2.64 5.73
N ILE A 140 9.28 2.85 5.64
CA ILE A 140 8.56 3.96 6.31
C ILE A 140 8.73 3.88 7.83
N ARG A 141 8.58 2.69 8.41
CA ARG A 141 8.69 2.50 9.87
C ARG A 141 10.09 2.75 10.39
N LYS A 142 11.11 2.56 9.55
CA LYS A 142 12.53 2.85 9.86
C LYS A 142 12.96 4.25 9.42
N ASP A 143 11.99 5.09 9.05
CA ASP A 143 12.22 6.45 8.58
C ASP A 143 13.21 6.59 7.41
N ILE A 144 13.30 5.56 6.56
CA ILE A 144 14.22 5.55 5.43
C ILE A 144 13.84 6.66 4.45
N LYS A 145 14.80 7.55 4.16
CA LYS A 145 14.62 8.67 3.23
C LYS A 145 15.01 8.33 1.79
N VAL A 146 15.94 7.41 1.62
CA VAL A 146 16.54 7.05 0.34
C VAL A 146 16.66 5.54 0.21
N LEU A 147 16.21 4.98 -0.91
CA LEU A 147 16.44 3.61 -1.31
C LEU A 147 17.44 3.57 -2.46
N CYS A 148 18.59 2.95 -2.23
CA CYS A 148 19.59 2.68 -3.26
C CYS A 148 19.42 1.26 -3.80
N ASP A 149 18.99 1.13 -5.04
CA ASP A 149 18.87 -0.14 -5.76
C ASP A 149 20.20 -0.47 -6.44
N VAL A 150 20.91 -1.45 -5.88
CA VAL A 150 22.23 -1.88 -6.34
C VAL A 150 22.17 -3.02 -7.37
N ARG A 151 20.98 -3.40 -7.84
CA ARG A 151 20.85 -4.50 -8.82
C ARG A 151 21.41 -4.06 -10.17
N LYS A 152 22.37 -4.79 -10.73
CA LYS A 152 22.87 -4.54 -12.10
C LYS A 152 21.72 -4.44 -13.11
N ASN A 153 20.83 -5.43 -13.10
CA ASN A 153 19.57 -5.44 -13.84
C ASN A 153 18.39 -5.36 -12.87
N ALA A 154 17.76 -4.19 -12.75
CA ALA A 154 16.59 -3.97 -11.89
C ALA A 154 15.27 -4.47 -12.56
N LEU A 155 15.32 -5.68 -13.12
CA LEU A 155 14.17 -6.42 -13.65
C LEU A 155 13.69 -7.43 -12.60
N SER A 156 12.38 -7.54 -12.45
CA SER A 156 11.76 -8.50 -11.54
C SER A 156 10.40 -8.92 -12.07
N MET A 157 10.11 -10.22 -12.02
CA MET A 157 8.77 -10.75 -12.27
C MET A 157 7.83 -10.52 -11.08
N LYS A 158 8.37 -10.22 -9.90
CA LYS A 158 7.57 -9.91 -8.73
C LYS A 158 6.98 -8.52 -8.88
N PHE A 159 5.65 -8.43 -8.81
CA PHE A 159 4.93 -7.17 -8.95
C PHE A 159 5.51 -6.09 -8.04
N GLY A 160 5.71 -4.89 -8.60
CA GLY A 160 6.19 -3.73 -7.85
C GLY A 160 7.70 -3.61 -7.74
N PHE A 161 8.47 -4.64 -8.10
CA PHE A 161 9.94 -4.65 -7.94
C PHE A 161 10.72 -4.46 -9.25
N SER A 162 10.05 -4.19 -10.37
CA SER A 162 10.72 -3.64 -11.55
C SER A 162 11.16 -2.19 -11.26
N LYS A 163 12.27 -1.74 -11.86
CA LYS A 163 12.86 -0.39 -11.65
C LYS A 163 11.82 0.72 -11.59
N ASN A 164 10.99 0.84 -12.63
CA ASN A 164 10.03 1.95 -12.75
C ASN A 164 8.87 1.84 -11.74
N GLN A 165 8.40 0.62 -11.46
CA GLN A 165 7.34 0.41 -10.46
C GLN A 165 7.84 0.70 -9.06
N LEU A 166 9.03 0.19 -8.71
CA LEU A 166 9.64 0.40 -7.40
C LEU A 166 9.94 1.89 -7.18
N LYS A 167 10.54 2.55 -8.17
CA LYS A 167 10.75 4.01 -8.16
C LYS A 167 9.45 4.77 -7.89
N THR A 168 8.42 4.51 -8.69
CA THR A 168 7.11 5.18 -8.56
C THR A 168 6.49 4.96 -7.19
N ALA A 169 6.59 3.75 -6.66
CA ALA A 169 6.02 3.39 -5.37
C ALA A 169 6.78 4.06 -4.21
N CYS A 170 8.12 4.03 -4.23
CA CYS A 170 8.99 4.72 -3.28
C CYS A 170 8.73 6.24 -3.27
N GLU A 171 8.79 6.88 -4.43
CA GLU A 171 8.56 8.33 -4.56
C GLU A 171 7.14 8.69 -4.13
N GLY A 172 6.16 7.83 -4.43
CA GLY A 172 4.79 7.98 -4.01
C GLY A 172 4.60 8.03 -2.49
N VAL A 173 5.42 7.31 -1.72
CA VAL A 173 5.44 7.36 -0.24
C VAL A 173 6.49 8.33 0.31
N GLY A 174 7.14 9.12 -0.56
CA GLY A 174 8.13 10.13 -0.18
C GLY A 174 9.49 9.55 0.19
N ILE A 175 9.91 8.47 -0.47
CA ILE A 175 11.25 7.88 -0.36
C ILE A 175 11.94 8.09 -1.70
N ALA A 176 13.11 8.74 -1.69
CA ALA A 176 13.90 8.92 -2.90
C ALA A 176 14.43 7.57 -3.39
N TYR A 177 14.52 7.38 -4.70
CA TYR A 177 14.99 6.14 -5.30
C TYR A 177 16.16 6.42 -6.23
N HIS A 178 17.30 5.77 -5.99
CA HIS A 178 18.47 5.80 -6.86
C HIS A 178 18.83 4.39 -7.30
N HIS A 179 19.06 4.21 -8.61
CA HIS A 179 19.51 2.94 -9.18
C HIS A 179 21.00 3.07 -9.48
N LEU A 180 21.81 2.24 -8.82
CA LEU A 180 23.27 2.23 -8.87
C LEU A 180 23.75 0.88 -9.45
N PRO A 181 23.59 0.64 -10.77
CA PRO A 181 23.97 -0.63 -11.38
C PRO A 181 25.48 -0.91 -11.33
N GLU A 182 26.31 0.13 -11.18
CA GLU A 182 27.78 0.05 -11.14
C GLU A 182 28.33 -0.73 -9.93
N VAL A 183 27.55 -0.84 -8.85
CA VAL A 183 27.88 -1.65 -7.67
C VAL A 183 27.20 -3.02 -7.68
N GLY A 184 26.51 -3.37 -8.78
CA GLY A 184 25.78 -4.61 -8.92
C GLY A 184 26.65 -5.76 -9.41
N ILE A 185 26.34 -6.98 -8.95
CA ILE A 185 27.02 -8.20 -9.41
C ILE A 185 26.66 -8.46 -10.89
N ASP A 186 27.69 -8.68 -11.70
CA ASP A 186 27.57 -9.06 -13.10
C ASP A 186 26.75 -10.34 -13.27
N SER A 187 25.94 -10.40 -14.33
CA SER A 187 25.12 -11.58 -14.66
C SER A 187 25.93 -12.86 -14.68
N ASP A 188 27.19 -12.76 -15.12
CA ASP A 188 28.08 -13.87 -15.38
C ASP A 188 28.77 -14.38 -14.10
N GLN A 189 28.58 -13.68 -12.97
CA GLN A 189 29.04 -14.08 -11.64
C GLN A 189 27.90 -14.51 -10.72
N ARG A 190 26.68 -14.68 -11.25
CA ARG A 190 25.57 -15.28 -10.50
C ARG A 190 25.74 -16.79 -10.53
N HIS A 191 26.27 -17.33 -9.43
CA HIS A 191 26.40 -18.78 -9.22
C HIS A 191 25.02 -19.46 -9.11
#